data_AF-A0A859QL66-F1
#
_entry.id   AF-A0A859QL66-F1
#
_cell.length_a   1.000
_cell.length_b   1.000
_cell.length_c   1.000
_cell.angle_alpha   90.00
_cell.angle_beta   90.00
_cell.angle_gamma   90.00
#
_symmetry.space_group_name_H-M   'P 1'
#
loop_
_entity.id
_entity.type
_entity.pdbx_description
1 polymer ?
#
loop_
_entity_poly.entity_id
_entity_poly.type
_entity_poly.pdbx_seq_one_letter_code
_entity_poly.pdbx_strand_id
1 'polypeptide(L)'
;MKAIFSRLRPSKRLVVILSAALSVSAASGGAAVYVGRDRLMSRLAEPSPSGLECTTIRTLKLDHRGQRWVRMHVKTDRASGPDRIRTALRVVGALSHKEQADLYQVVVLDAAGPEERAAVRGAAIGAEVLFAPGPRRVPGMEEPFRASYNDGAANASGMFHGKAVRLELDEVRALMSAMDDHSLCVDSSAAATEGAEVDEAAAQTVESAEAPAGH
;
A
#
# COMPACT_ATOMS: atom_id res chain seq x y z
N MET A 1 4.32 11.22 -49.23
CA MET A 1 3.27 12.07 -49.87
C MET A 1 3.62 13.52 -49.59
N LYS A 2 3.98 14.27 -50.63
CA LYS A 2 4.63 15.58 -50.58
C LYS A 2 3.65 16.62 -51.12
N ALA A 3 3.39 17.66 -50.32
CA ALA A 3 2.79 18.95 -50.68
C ALA A 3 1.39 18.97 -51.34
N ILE A 4 0.34 19.19 -50.54
CA ILE A 4 -0.99 19.68 -51.01
C ILE A 4 -1.31 21.09 -50.44
N PHE A 5 -0.45 21.69 -49.62
CA PHE A 5 -0.77 22.97 -48.95
C PHE A 5 -0.49 24.25 -49.77
N SER A 6 -0.16 24.19 -51.06
CA SER A 6 0.26 25.37 -51.83
C SER A 6 -0.85 26.16 -52.54
N ARG A 7 -2.13 25.87 -52.30
CA ARG A 7 -3.26 26.58 -52.95
C ARG A 7 -4.32 27.18 -52.03
N LEU A 8 -4.04 27.32 -50.74
CA LEU A 8 -4.92 28.08 -49.85
C LEU A 8 -4.42 29.52 -49.76
N ARG A 9 -5.02 30.42 -50.54
CA ARG A 9 -4.94 31.87 -50.28
C ARG A 9 -6.09 32.20 -49.31
N PRO A 10 -5.86 32.25 -47.98
CA PRO A 10 -6.95 32.53 -47.05
C PRO A 10 -7.45 33.95 -47.32
N SER A 11 -8.76 34.11 -47.53
CA SER A 11 -9.35 35.43 -47.72
C SER A 11 -9.19 36.23 -46.42
N LYS A 12 -8.99 37.56 -46.51
CA LYS A 12 -8.85 38.42 -45.32
C LYS A 12 -10.00 38.24 -44.32
N ARG A 13 -11.21 37.95 -44.81
CA ARG A 13 -12.40 37.65 -44.00
C ARG A 13 -12.29 36.32 -43.25
N LEU A 14 -11.74 35.29 -43.89
CA LEU A 14 -11.57 33.96 -43.30
C LEU A 14 -10.48 33.97 -42.21
N VAL A 15 -9.42 34.77 -42.38
CA VAL A 15 -8.40 34.99 -41.33
C VAL A 15 -9.01 35.68 -40.12
N VAL A 16 -9.85 36.71 -40.32
CA VAL A 16 -10.52 37.41 -39.21
C VAL A 16 -11.47 36.48 -38.46
N ILE A 17 -12.29 35.69 -39.16
CA ILE A 17 -13.22 34.74 -38.54
C ILE A 17 -12.48 33.65 -37.76
N LEU A 18 -11.41 33.07 -38.32
CA LEU A 18 -10.59 32.10 -37.60
C LEU A 18 -9.91 32.72 -36.38
N SER A 19 -9.33 33.93 -36.53
CA SER A 19 -8.67 34.61 -35.40
C SER A 19 -9.65 34.94 -34.27
N ALA A 20 -10.89 35.33 -34.59
CA ALA A 20 -11.95 35.57 -33.61
C ALA A 20 -12.45 34.27 -32.96
N ALA A 21 -12.57 33.18 -33.71
CA ALA A 21 -12.97 31.88 -33.16
C ALA A 21 -11.89 31.29 -32.23
N LEU A 22 -10.61 31.44 -32.60
CA LEU A 22 -9.47 31.03 -31.78
C LEU A 22 -9.32 31.87 -30.52
N SER A 23 -9.56 33.19 -30.57
CA SER A 23 -9.49 34.05 -29.38
C SER A 23 -10.60 33.75 -28.37
N VAL A 24 -11.83 33.45 -28.82
CA VAL A 24 -12.95 33.02 -27.95
C VAL A 24 -12.68 31.66 -27.33
N SER A 25 -12.03 30.75 -28.06
CA SER A 25 -11.70 29.40 -27.58
C SER A 25 -10.53 29.41 -26.57
N ALA A 26 -9.57 30.34 -26.72
CA ALA A 26 -8.45 30.51 -25.80
C ALA A 26 -8.88 31.02 -24.42
N ALA A 27 -9.91 31.89 -24.34
CA ALA A 27 -10.42 32.40 -23.07
C ALA A 27 -11.15 31.32 -22.24
N SER A 28 -11.81 30.36 -22.88
CA SER A 28 -12.52 29.26 -22.21
C SER A 28 -11.57 28.13 -21.75
N GLY A 29 -10.55 27.80 -22.54
CA GLY A 29 -9.58 26.74 -22.19
C GLY A 29 -8.67 27.09 -21.01
N GLY A 30 -8.25 28.35 -20.88
CA GLY A 30 -7.35 28.79 -19.81
C GLY A 30 -7.93 28.63 -18.41
N ALA A 31 -9.24 28.92 -18.24
CA ALA A 31 -9.91 28.76 -16.96
C ALA A 31 -10.03 27.28 -16.53
N ALA A 32 -10.29 26.38 -17.47
CA ALA A 32 -10.36 24.94 -17.19
C ALA A 32 -9.01 24.36 -16.77
N VAL A 33 -7.91 24.82 -17.37
CA VAL A 33 -6.55 24.40 -16.98
C VAL A 33 -6.15 24.98 -15.62
N TYR A 34 -6.47 26.23 -15.33
CA TYR A 34 -6.13 26.85 -14.04
C TYR A 34 -6.93 26.23 -12.88
N VAL A 35 -8.25 26.14 -13.00
CA VAL A 35 -9.13 25.50 -12.00
C VAL A 35 -8.85 24.00 -11.89
N GLY A 36 -8.51 23.34 -13.01
CA GLY A 36 -8.09 21.94 -13.03
C GLY A 36 -6.76 21.71 -12.32
N ARG A 37 -5.81 22.64 -12.48
CA ARG A 37 -4.50 22.57 -11.80
C ARG A 37 -4.66 22.75 -10.30
N ASP A 38 -5.44 23.72 -9.85
CA ASP A 38 -5.64 23.94 -8.41
C ASP A 38 -6.34 22.74 -7.74
N ARG A 39 -7.32 22.11 -8.41
CA ARG A 39 -7.95 20.87 -7.92
C ARG A 39 -7.03 19.64 -7.96
N LEU A 40 -6.13 19.56 -8.93
CA LEU A 40 -5.16 18.47 -9.01
C LEU A 40 -4.08 18.63 -7.94
N MET A 41 -3.57 19.85 -7.76
CA MET A 41 -2.60 20.17 -6.73
C MET A 41 -3.19 20.01 -5.33
N SER A 42 -4.46 20.37 -5.12
CA SER A 42 -5.13 20.13 -3.84
C SER A 42 -5.26 18.65 -3.52
N ARG A 43 -5.62 17.80 -4.51
CA ARG A 43 -5.65 16.34 -4.32
C ARG A 43 -4.28 15.72 -4.02
N LEU A 44 -3.21 16.31 -4.55
CA LEU A 44 -1.84 15.87 -4.26
C LEU A 44 -1.36 16.34 -2.87
N ALA A 45 -1.96 17.40 -2.33
CA ALA A 45 -1.62 17.97 -1.02
C ALA A 45 -2.46 17.39 0.13
N GLU A 46 -3.63 16.82 -0.16
CA GLU A 46 -4.47 16.17 0.84
C GLU A 46 -3.90 14.80 1.24
N PRO A 47 -3.91 14.45 2.54
CA PRO A 47 -3.51 13.12 2.99
C PRO A 47 -4.36 12.05 2.30
N SER A 48 -3.72 11.04 1.72
CA SER A 48 -4.41 9.95 1.03
C SER A 48 -5.44 9.29 1.95
N PRO A 49 -6.70 9.14 1.52
CA PRO A 49 -7.75 8.51 2.34
C PRO A 49 -7.45 7.03 2.62
N SER A 50 -6.55 6.44 1.84
CA SER A 50 -6.16 5.02 1.88
C SER A 50 -4.86 4.76 2.66
N GLY A 51 -4.27 5.81 3.24
CA GLY A 51 -3.04 5.74 4.01
C GLY A 51 -1.79 5.94 3.16
N LEU A 52 -0.68 5.33 3.54
CA LEU A 52 0.64 5.53 2.95
C LEU A 52 1.08 4.30 2.14
N GLU A 53 2.10 4.53 1.31
CA GLU A 53 2.93 3.45 0.79
C GLU A 53 3.56 2.66 1.93
N CYS A 54 3.67 1.35 1.73
CA CYS A 54 4.14 0.44 2.75
C CYS A 54 4.87 -0.75 2.15
N THR A 55 5.74 -1.36 2.95
CA THR A 55 6.46 -2.59 2.60
C THR A 55 6.09 -3.73 3.54
N THR A 56 5.84 -4.91 3.00
CA THR A 56 5.63 -6.13 3.79
C THR A 56 6.98 -6.61 4.30
N ILE A 57 7.11 -6.73 5.63
CA ILE A 57 8.29 -7.34 6.26
C ILE A 57 8.08 -8.85 6.38
N ARG A 58 6.87 -9.25 6.79
CA ARG A 58 6.56 -10.63 7.10
C ARG A 58 5.06 -10.90 7.10
N THR A 59 4.71 -12.07 6.60
CA THR A 59 3.38 -12.66 6.76
C THR A 59 3.52 -13.98 7.53
N LEU A 60 2.78 -14.10 8.62
CA LEU A 60 2.72 -15.28 9.47
C LEU A 60 1.33 -15.89 9.33
N LYS A 61 1.27 -17.16 8.92
CA LYS A 61 0.05 -17.95 8.91
C LYS A 61 0.12 -18.92 10.08
N LEU A 62 -0.89 -18.89 10.94
CA LEU A 62 -0.96 -19.71 12.14
C LEU A 62 -2.26 -20.50 12.14
N ASP A 63 -2.20 -21.74 12.58
CA ASP A 63 -3.37 -22.54 12.90
C ASP A 63 -3.54 -22.56 14.42
N HIS A 64 -4.68 -22.06 14.91
CA HIS A 64 -4.99 -21.99 16.32
C HIS A 64 -6.36 -22.62 16.61
N ARG A 65 -6.38 -23.79 17.25
CA ARG A 65 -7.63 -24.50 17.62
C ARG A 65 -8.59 -24.69 16.42
N GLY A 66 -8.05 -25.04 15.26
CA GLY A 66 -8.83 -25.21 14.03
C GLY A 66 -9.22 -23.91 13.31
N GLN A 67 -8.76 -22.75 13.80
CA GLN A 67 -8.93 -21.46 13.15
C GLN A 67 -7.66 -21.07 12.41
N ARG A 68 -7.82 -20.43 11.24
CA ARG A 68 -6.68 -19.89 10.48
C ARG A 68 -6.50 -18.42 10.82
N TRP A 69 -5.32 -18.06 11.31
CA TRP A 69 -4.96 -16.69 11.64
C TRP A 69 -3.84 -16.20 10.73
N VAL A 70 -3.99 -15.01 10.17
CA VAL A 70 -2.98 -14.38 9.33
C VAL A 70 -2.53 -13.10 10.00
N ARG A 71 -1.23 -13.01 10.30
CA ARG A 71 -0.60 -11.80 10.84
C ARG A 71 0.41 -11.24 9.88
N MET A 72 0.21 -10.00 9.45
CA MET A 72 1.09 -9.28 8.55
C MET A 72 1.76 -8.12 9.28
N HIS A 73 3.08 -8.02 9.17
CA HIS A 73 3.85 -6.89 9.67
C HIS A 73 4.33 -6.06 8.48
N VAL A 74 4.07 -4.76 8.54
CA VAL A 74 4.39 -3.82 7.47
C VAL A 74 5.14 -2.62 8.03
N LYS A 75 5.97 -1.99 7.20
CA LYS A 75 6.66 -0.73 7.50
C LYS A 75 6.07 0.39 6.65
N THR A 76 6.00 1.58 7.23
CA THR A 76 5.73 2.83 6.50
C THR A 76 6.82 3.84 6.84
N ASP A 77 7.00 4.83 5.97
CA ASP A 77 7.76 6.02 6.32
C ASP A 77 7.14 6.78 7.50
N ARG A 78 7.84 7.83 7.95
CA ARG A 78 7.37 8.67 9.07
C ARG A 78 5.98 9.21 8.77
N ALA A 79 5.04 8.87 9.64
CA ALA A 79 3.62 9.07 9.44
C ALA A 79 2.94 9.66 10.68
N SER A 80 1.75 10.24 10.51
CA SER A 80 0.85 10.48 11.64
C SER A 80 0.17 9.17 12.07
N GLY A 81 -0.38 9.15 13.29
CA GLY A 81 -1.21 8.03 13.76
C GLY A 81 -2.39 7.71 12.81
N PRO A 82 -3.19 8.72 12.40
CA PRO A 82 -4.25 8.54 11.42
C PRO A 82 -3.80 7.96 10.06
N ASP A 83 -2.62 8.32 9.58
CA ASP A 83 -2.10 7.75 8.32
C ASP A 83 -1.75 6.26 8.47
N ARG A 84 -1.13 5.89 9.61
CA ARG A 84 -0.82 4.48 9.91
C ARG A 84 -2.08 3.63 10.02
N ILE A 85 -3.13 4.13 10.69
CA ILE A 85 -4.35 3.33 10.85
C ILE A 85 -5.10 3.18 9.53
N ARG A 86 -5.15 4.20 8.67
CA ARG A 86 -5.67 4.07 7.30
C ARG A 86 -4.90 3.03 6.50
N THR A 87 -3.56 3.03 6.60
CA THR A 87 -2.70 2.03 5.95
C THR A 87 -3.02 0.61 6.44
N ALA A 88 -3.14 0.42 7.76
CA ALA A 88 -3.48 -0.88 8.34
C ALA A 88 -4.85 -1.39 7.87
N LEU A 89 -5.85 -0.50 7.82
CA LEU A 89 -7.20 -0.80 7.37
C LEU A 89 -7.27 -1.15 5.88
N ARG A 90 -6.54 -0.42 5.03
CA ARG A 90 -6.38 -0.76 3.60
C ARG A 90 -5.81 -2.16 3.44
N VAL A 91 -4.68 -2.43 4.10
CA VAL A 91 -3.95 -3.69 3.98
C VAL A 91 -4.77 -4.86 4.53
N VAL A 92 -5.49 -4.70 5.64
CA VAL A 92 -6.33 -5.80 6.17
C VAL A 92 -7.50 -6.11 5.24
N GLY A 93 -8.10 -5.08 4.64
CA GLY A 93 -9.14 -5.23 3.63
C GLY A 93 -8.63 -6.01 2.43
N ALA A 94 -7.53 -5.55 1.84
CA ALA A 94 -6.85 -6.20 0.71
C ALA A 94 -6.47 -7.66 1.02
N LEU A 95 -5.94 -7.92 2.21
CA LEU A 95 -5.54 -9.26 2.66
C LEU A 95 -6.74 -10.20 2.77
N SER A 96 -7.86 -9.70 3.31
CA SER A 96 -9.09 -10.49 3.46
C SER A 96 -9.77 -10.85 2.12
N HIS A 97 -9.50 -10.07 1.07
CA HIS A 97 -9.92 -10.40 -0.30
C HIS A 97 -8.98 -11.41 -0.97
N LYS A 98 -7.71 -11.45 -0.58
CA LYS A 98 -6.69 -12.33 -1.18
C LYS A 98 -6.76 -13.76 -0.67
N GLU A 99 -7.01 -13.97 0.62
CA GLU A 99 -7.11 -15.31 1.21
C GLU A 99 -8.13 -15.36 2.33
N GLN A 100 -8.65 -16.56 2.63
CA GLN A 100 -9.64 -16.78 3.69
C GLN A 100 -8.97 -17.21 5.00
N ALA A 101 -9.24 -16.45 6.06
CA ALA A 101 -8.83 -16.68 7.44
C ALA A 101 -9.95 -16.25 8.41
N ASP A 102 -9.88 -16.77 9.64
CA ASP A 102 -10.81 -16.42 10.72
C ASP A 102 -10.41 -15.11 11.42
N LEU A 103 -9.11 -14.82 11.44
CA LEU A 103 -8.55 -13.60 12.02
C LEU A 103 -7.42 -13.08 11.14
N TYR A 104 -7.49 -11.80 10.80
CA TYR A 104 -6.41 -11.04 10.19
C TYR A 104 -5.88 -10.03 11.21
N GLN A 105 -4.57 -9.90 11.30
CA GLN A 105 -3.91 -8.91 12.14
C GLN A 105 -2.86 -8.18 11.30
N VAL A 106 -3.03 -6.89 11.10
CA VAL A 106 -2.04 -6.04 10.43
C VAL A 106 -1.40 -5.14 11.47
N VAL A 107 -0.07 -5.20 11.55
CA VAL A 107 0.75 -4.39 12.45
C VAL A 107 1.62 -3.47 11.60
N VAL A 108 1.51 -2.16 11.83
CA VAL A 108 2.29 -1.13 11.14
C VAL A 108 3.41 -0.64 12.06
N LEU A 109 4.63 -0.73 11.56
CA LEU A 109 5.85 -0.27 12.21
C LEU A 109 6.38 0.98 11.49
N ASP A 110 7.19 1.76 12.21
CA ASP A 110 8.02 2.78 11.57
C ASP A 110 9.10 2.12 10.69
N ALA A 111 9.58 2.83 9.67
CA ALA A 111 10.69 2.37 8.82
C ALA A 111 11.93 1.95 9.62
N ALA A 112 12.27 2.68 10.70
CA ALA A 112 13.37 2.35 11.62
C ALA A 112 13.01 1.27 12.66
N GLY A 113 11.78 0.77 12.63
CA GLY A 113 11.27 -0.23 13.55
C GLY A 113 11.92 -1.61 13.35
N PRO A 114 11.78 -2.49 14.36
CA PRO A 114 12.45 -3.78 14.37
C PRO A 114 11.90 -4.75 13.30
N GLU A 115 12.78 -5.57 12.74
CA GLU A 115 12.42 -6.63 11.78
C GLU A 115 12.35 -8.02 12.42
N GLU A 116 13.03 -8.18 13.56
CA GLU A 116 12.98 -9.41 14.34
C GLU A 116 11.60 -9.58 14.97
N ARG A 117 10.98 -10.74 14.74
CA ARG A 117 9.64 -11.07 15.24
C ARG A 117 9.49 -10.88 16.75
N ALA A 118 10.52 -11.20 17.53
CA ALA A 118 10.47 -11.08 19.00
C ALA A 118 10.43 -9.62 19.48
N ALA A 119 10.91 -8.68 18.66
CA ALA A 119 10.93 -7.26 18.94
C ALA A 119 9.67 -6.51 18.45
N VAL A 120 8.86 -7.12 17.58
CA VAL A 120 7.58 -6.54 17.12
C VAL A 120 6.49 -6.68 18.21
N ARG A 121 6.56 -5.81 19.22
CA ARG A 121 5.62 -5.75 20.34
C ARG A 121 5.69 -4.40 21.06
N GLY A 122 4.63 -4.09 21.81
CA GLY A 122 4.57 -2.91 22.67
C GLY A 122 4.84 -1.63 21.88
N ALA A 123 5.83 -0.84 22.33
CA ALA A 123 6.17 0.45 21.73
C ALA A 123 6.67 0.35 20.28
N ALA A 124 6.99 -0.83 19.73
CA ALA A 124 7.33 -0.93 18.30
C ALA A 124 6.10 -0.73 17.40
N ILE A 125 4.88 -0.92 17.93
CA ILE A 125 3.64 -0.92 17.17
C ILE A 125 3.13 0.52 17.03
N GLY A 126 3.13 1.03 15.79
CA GLY A 126 2.60 2.36 15.48
C GLY A 126 1.11 2.36 15.18
N ALA A 127 0.61 1.29 14.58
CA ALA A 127 -0.82 0.99 14.44
C ALA A 127 -1.06 -0.51 14.33
N GLU A 128 -2.26 -0.93 14.71
CA GLU A 128 -2.69 -2.32 14.71
C GLU A 128 -4.17 -2.40 14.35
N VAL A 129 -4.49 -3.33 13.44
CA VAL A 129 -5.87 -3.69 13.09
C VAL A 129 -6.04 -5.19 13.18
N LEU A 130 -7.03 -5.62 13.95
CA LEU A 130 -7.57 -6.97 13.94
C LEU A 130 -8.89 -6.95 13.18
N PHE A 131 -9.05 -7.87 12.23
CA PHE A 131 -10.30 -8.10 11.51
C PHE A 131 -10.69 -9.57 11.62
N ALA A 132 -11.91 -9.84 12.10
CA ALA A 132 -12.50 -11.16 12.17
C ALA A 132 -13.84 -11.15 11.42
N PRO A 133 -13.96 -11.81 10.25
CA PRO A 133 -15.22 -11.88 9.51
C PRO A 133 -16.36 -12.50 10.34
N GLY A 134 -16.01 -13.44 11.24
CA GLY A 134 -16.93 -14.02 12.21
C GLY A 134 -16.41 -13.80 13.63
N PRO A 135 -16.59 -12.61 14.24
CA PRO A 135 -15.89 -12.24 15.47
C PRO A 135 -16.19 -13.16 16.65
N ARG A 136 -17.44 -13.66 16.75
CA ARG A 136 -17.86 -14.60 17.81
C ARG A 136 -17.14 -15.96 17.76
N ARG A 137 -16.48 -16.30 16.64
CA ARG A 137 -15.68 -17.54 16.50
C ARG A 137 -14.25 -17.35 17.02
N VAL A 138 -13.78 -16.11 17.10
CA VAL A 138 -12.44 -15.76 17.53
C VAL A 138 -12.47 -15.40 19.02
N PRO A 139 -11.72 -16.11 19.88
CA PRO A 139 -11.69 -15.81 21.30
C PRO A 139 -11.30 -14.36 21.58
N GLY A 140 -12.10 -13.69 22.39
CA GLY A 140 -11.85 -12.32 22.78
C GLY A 140 -12.22 -11.28 21.73
N MET A 141 -12.91 -11.61 20.64
CA MET A 141 -13.50 -10.65 19.69
C MET A 141 -15.03 -10.62 19.85
N GLU A 142 -15.59 -9.41 19.99
CA GLU A 142 -17.06 -9.20 20.03
C GLU A 142 -17.56 -8.52 18.75
N GLU A 143 -16.73 -7.64 18.20
CA GLU A 143 -16.97 -6.90 16.97
C GLU A 143 -16.02 -7.36 15.86
N PRO A 144 -16.38 -7.17 14.57
CA PRO A 144 -15.53 -7.60 13.46
C PRO A 144 -14.17 -6.92 13.43
N PHE A 145 -14.06 -5.68 13.94
CA PHE A 145 -12.83 -4.91 13.92
C PHE A 145 -12.38 -4.51 15.31
N ARG A 146 -11.05 -4.48 15.50
CA ARG A 146 -10.39 -3.70 16.55
C ARG A 146 -9.23 -2.96 15.92
N ALA A 147 -9.27 -1.65 15.98
CA ALA A 147 -8.30 -0.79 15.33
C ALA A 147 -7.74 0.19 16.37
N SER A 148 -6.42 0.32 16.40
CA SER A 148 -5.76 1.28 17.28
C SER A 148 -4.45 1.78 16.71
N TYR A 149 -4.06 3.00 17.09
CA TYR A 149 -2.76 3.57 16.72
C TYR A 149 -2.15 4.33 17.89
N ASN A 150 -0.83 4.49 17.85
CA ASN A 150 -0.11 5.39 18.75
C ASN A 150 -0.11 6.81 18.16
N ASP A 151 -0.53 7.83 18.92
CA ASP A 151 -0.58 9.23 18.44
C ASP A 151 0.79 9.92 18.38
N GLY A 152 1.83 9.30 18.94
CA GLY A 152 3.18 9.81 18.96
C GLY A 152 3.94 9.55 17.65
N ALA A 153 5.01 10.33 17.46
CA ALA A 153 6.02 10.03 16.46
C ALA A 153 6.97 8.93 16.97
N ALA A 154 7.50 8.12 16.06
CA ALA A 154 8.55 7.18 16.38
C ALA A 154 9.87 7.91 16.69
N ASN A 155 10.64 7.37 17.63
CA ASN A 155 12.02 7.80 17.89
C ASN A 155 13.00 7.21 16.85
N ALA A 156 14.30 7.46 17.02
CA ALA A 156 15.33 6.98 16.11
C ALA A 156 15.43 5.45 15.99
N SER A 157 14.85 4.71 16.94
CA SER A 157 14.79 3.24 16.94
C SER A 157 13.43 2.70 16.46
N GLY A 158 12.58 3.57 15.89
CA GLY A 158 11.25 3.19 15.42
C GLY A 158 10.23 2.90 16.52
N MET A 159 10.48 3.37 17.75
CA MET A 159 9.60 3.12 18.90
C MET A 159 8.68 4.31 19.18
N PHE A 160 7.41 4.03 19.43
CA PHE A 160 6.34 4.97 19.69
C PHE A 160 6.05 5.09 21.20
N HIS A 161 5.93 6.32 21.68
CA HIS A 161 5.71 6.64 23.10
C HIS A 161 4.54 7.60 23.35
N GLY A 162 3.63 7.75 22.38
CA GLY A 162 2.39 8.50 22.53
C GLY A 162 1.27 7.69 23.17
N LYS A 163 0.08 8.27 23.20
CA LYS A 163 -1.15 7.62 23.68
C LYS A 163 -1.67 6.64 22.63
N ALA A 164 -2.21 5.52 23.10
CA ALA A 164 -2.95 4.60 22.26
C ALA A 164 -4.37 5.13 22.04
N VAL A 165 -4.72 5.40 20.79
CA VAL A 165 -6.06 5.77 20.36
C VAL A 165 -6.72 4.54 19.77
N ARG A 166 -7.88 4.15 20.32
CA ARG A 166 -8.72 3.07 19.79
C ARG A 166 -9.85 3.70 18.98
N LEU A 167 -10.12 3.12 17.81
CA LEU A 167 -11.22 3.55 16.96
C LEU A 167 -12.46 2.74 17.29
N GLU A 168 -13.60 3.41 17.28
CA GLU A 168 -14.90 2.76 17.35
C GLU A 168 -15.27 2.16 15.98
N LEU A 169 -16.15 1.17 15.98
CA LEU A 169 -16.51 0.43 14.76
C LEU A 169 -17.08 1.33 13.66
N ASP A 170 -17.87 2.35 14.01
CA ASP A 170 -18.43 3.29 13.04
C ASP A 170 -17.35 4.18 12.40
N GLU A 171 -16.32 4.55 13.16
CA GLU A 171 -15.17 5.27 12.63
C GLU A 171 -14.37 4.39 11.66
N VAL A 172 -14.15 3.12 12.01
CA VAL A 172 -13.50 2.16 11.12
C VAL A 172 -14.27 2.03 9.80
N ARG A 173 -15.60 1.88 9.85
CA ARG A 173 -16.45 1.80 8.65
C ARG A 173 -16.36 3.06 7.80
N ALA A 174 -16.38 4.24 8.43
CA ALA A 174 -16.27 5.51 7.74
C ALA A 174 -14.92 5.64 7.02
N LEU A 175 -13.81 5.30 7.70
CA LEU A 175 -12.48 5.32 7.10
C LEU A 175 -12.37 4.35 5.93
N MET A 176 -12.82 3.10 6.09
CA MET A 176 -12.76 2.10 5.02
C MET A 176 -13.63 2.48 3.81
N SER A 177 -14.78 3.11 4.04
CA SER A 177 -15.68 3.55 2.95
C SER A 177 -15.12 4.76 2.17
N ALA A 178 -14.21 5.52 2.77
CA ALA A 178 -13.55 6.65 2.12
C ALA A 178 -12.32 6.25 1.28
N MET A 179 -11.86 5.00 1.40
CA MET A 179 -10.67 4.52 0.68
C MET A 179 -10.94 4.38 -0.81
N ASP A 180 -9.95 4.82 -1.60
CA ASP A 180 -9.89 4.70 -3.06
C ASP A 180 -8.80 3.73 -3.54
N ASP A 181 -7.93 3.28 -2.63
CA ASP A 181 -6.91 2.26 -2.86
C ASP A 181 -7.15 1.06 -1.92
N HIS A 182 -7.10 -0.13 -2.52
CA HIS A 182 -7.30 -1.43 -1.86
C HIS A 182 -6.15 -2.39 -2.16
N SER A 183 -4.97 -1.88 -2.51
CA SER A 183 -3.76 -2.65 -2.76
C SER A 183 -3.13 -3.18 -1.46
N LEU A 184 -2.27 -4.19 -1.60
CA LEU A 184 -1.37 -4.64 -0.52
C LEU A 184 -0.08 -3.81 -0.50
N CYS A 185 0.71 -3.95 0.56
CA CYS A 185 2.07 -3.40 0.61
C CYS A 185 3.00 -4.10 -0.40
N VAL A 186 4.07 -3.42 -0.79
CA VAL A 186 5.12 -3.98 -1.64
C VAL A 186 5.89 -5.05 -0.87
N ASP A 187 6.02 -6.26 -1.41
CA ASP A 187 6.74 -7.35 -0.75
C ASP A 187 8.27 -7.13 -0.85
N SER A 188 8.95 -6.97 0.29
CA SER A 188 10.40 -6.70 0.30
C SER A 188 11.25 -7.85 -0.28
N SER A 189 10.72 -9.08 -0.25
CA SER A 189 11.37 -10.26 -0.83
C SER A 189 11.29 -10.33 -2.36
N ALA A 190 10.35 -9.61 -2.98
CA ALA A 190 10.23 -9.58 -4.44
C ALA A 190 11.31 -8.70 -5.09
N ALA A 191 11.76 -7.64 -4.39
CA ALA A 191 12.83 -6.76 -4.84
C ALA A 191 14.22 -7.43 -4.82
N ALA A 192 14.39 -8.57 -4.13
CA ALA A 192 15.64 -9.32 -4.11
C ALA A 192 15.80 -10.27 -5.33
N THR A 193 14.73 -10.51 -6.09
CA THR A 193 14.73 -11.51 -7.17
C THR A 193 15.09 -10.94 -8.54
N GLU A 194 15.14 -9.62 -8.72
CA GLU A 194 15.57 -8.99 -9.99
C GLU A 194 17.10 -8.92 -10.18
N GLY A 195 17.88 -9.47 -9.25
CA GLY A 195 19.35 -9.44 -9.28
C GLY A 195 20.05 -10.80 -9.41
N ALA A 196 19.32 -11.90 -9.61
CA ALA A 196 19.91 -13.25 -9.59
C ALA A 196 19.47 -14.12 -10.79
N GLU A 197 19.80 -13.67 -12.00
CA GLU A 197 19.87 -14.54 -13.18
C GLU A 197 21.20 -14.32 -13.92
N VAL A 198 22.29 -14.92 -13.41
CA VAL A 198 23.34 -15.63 -14.18
C VAL A 198 24.34 -16.25 -13.22
N ASP A 199 24.26 -17.57 -13.02
CA ASP A 199 25.30 -18.53 -13.42
C ASP A 199 25.08 -19.86 -12.69
N GLU A 200 24.36 -20.78 -13.35
CA GLU A 200 24.49 -22.21 -13.09
C GLU A 200 24.78 -22.90 -14.42
N ALA A 201 26.06 -22.99 -14.80
CA ALA A 201 26.55 -23.93 -15.81
C ALA A 201 28.08 -24.06 -15.77
N ALA A 202 28.62 -24.85 -14.85
CA ALA A 202 29.76 -25.75 -15.12
C ALA A 202 30.18 -26.50 -13.85
N ALA A 203 29.75 -27.77 -13.72
CA ALA A 203 30.63 -28.92 -13.44
C ALA A 203 29.79 -30.11 -12.94
N GLN A 204 29.23 -30.87 -13.88
CA GLN A 204 29.02 -32.31 -13.69
C GLN A 204 29.69 -33.05 -14.84
N THR A 205 30.63 -33.93 -14.48
CA THR A 205 31.29 -35.05 -15.19
C THR A 205 32.60 -35.24 -14.43
N VAL A 206 32.98 -36.35 -13.82
CA VAL A 206 32.67 -37.80 -13.89
C VAL A 206 33.05 -38.32 -12.47
N GLU A 207 32.35 -39.24 -11.80
CA GLU A 207 32.64 -40.67 -11.91
C GLU A 207 31.74 -41.46 -10.95
N SER A 208 30.97 -42.40 -11.51
CA SER A 208 30.41 -43.55 -10.81
C SER A 208 31.27 -44.75 -11.15
N ALA A 209 31.87 -45.40 -10.15
CA ALA A 209 31.86 -46.86 -10.02
C ALA A 209 32.64 -47.30 -8.76
N GLU A 210 31.95 -48.12 -7.96
CA GLU A 210 32.42 -49.42 -7.43
C GLU A 210 32.19 -49.58 -5.92
N ALA A 211 31.12 -50.31 -5.60
CA ALA A 211 31.02 -51.18 -4.44
C ALA A 211 31.43 -52.60 -4.91
N PRO A 212 31.80 -53.60 -4.06
CA PRO A 212 31.29 -53.78 -2.70
C PRO A 212 32.21 -54.49 -1.65
N ALA A 213 31.60 -54.71 -0.47
CA ALA A 213 31.78 -55.83 0.46
C ALA A 213 32.95 -55.86 1.47
N GLY A 214 32.62 -56.20 2.72
CA GLY A 214 33.52 -57.00 3.57
C GLY A 214 33.48 -56.70 5.08
N HIS A 215 32.69 -57.53 5.80
CA HIS A 215 32.82 -57.99 7.20
C HIS A 215 32.71 -57.02 8.38
#